data_AF-A0A8T5TVV0-F1
#
_entry.id   AF-A0A8T5TVV0-F1
#
_cell.length_a   1.000
_cell.length_b   1.000
_cell.length_c   1.000
_cell.angle_alpha   90.00
_cell.angle_beta   90.00
_cell.angle_gamma   90.00
#
_symmetry.space_group_name_H-M   'P 1'
#
loop_
_entity.id
_entity.type
_entity.pdbx_description
1 polymer ?
#
loop_
_entity_poly.entity_id
_entity_poly.type
_entity_poly.pdbx_seq_one_letter_code
_entity_poly.pdbx_strand_id
1 'polypeptide(L)'
;MESRKVEWKSSLVKSLIYRSITLVLGTITAYILTGSIAVATGTALFTELVQGINYFVYELVWSNIARRKFEKRILNSLQIREIDLKINYTSIEELSYVLSQIDTFVPKLYLSTLNIFNSMLKNEELAEIREHIQKNKDNFQRVHTKRKLFFVEG
;
A
#
# COMPACT_ATOMS: atom_id res chain seq x y z
N MET A 1 -6.02 -11.66 -22.32
CA MET A 1 -6.29 -12.30 -21.01
C MET A 1 -6.64 -13.80 -21.12
N GLU A 2 -6.75 -14.36 -22.33
CA GLU A 2 -7.04 -15.79 -22.57
C GLU A 2 -5.92 -16.77 -22.18
N SER A 3 -4.64 -16.38 -22.29
CA SER A 3 -3.51 -17.33 -22.17
C SER A 3 -3.25 -17.84 -20.75
N ARG A 4 -3.52 -17.04 -19.71
CA ARG A 4 -3.30 -17.43 -18.30
C ARG A 4 -4.20 -18.59 -17.83
N LYS A 5 -5.41 -18.72 -18.38
CA LYS A 5 -6.36 -19.77 -17.94
C LYS A 5 -5.94 -21.17 -18.40
N VAL A 6 -5.24 -21.27 -19.54
CA VAL A 6 -4.77 -22.54 -20.12
C VAL A 6 -3.52 -23.04 -19.38
N GLU A 7 -2.63 -22.14 -18.97
CA GLU A 7 -1.40 -22.47 -18.22
C GLU A 7 -1.68 -23.09 -16.85
N TRP A 8 -2.69 -22.60 -16.12
CA TRP A 8 -2.98 -23.11 -14.78
C TRP A 8 -3.53 -24.54 -14.81
N LYS A 9 -4.40 -24.85 -15.80
CA LYS A 9 -4.88 -26.22 -16.02
C LYS A 9 -3.73 -27.16 -16.40
N SER A 10 -2.84 -26.74 -17.29
CA SER A 10 -1.66 -27.53 -17.66
C SER A 10 -0.73 -27.75 -16.47
N SER A 11 -0.53 -26.73 -15.62
CA SER A 11 0.33 -26.81 -14.44
C SER A 11 -0.23 -27.72 -13.37
N LEU A 12 -1.55 -27.68 -13.13
CA LEU A 12 -2.22 -28.61 -12.23
C LEU A 12 -2.14 -30.05 -12.72
N VAL A 13 -2.36 -30.28 -14.02
CA VAL A 13 -2.24 -31.62 -14.61
C VAL A 13 -0.81 -32.14 -14.50
N LYS A 14 0.21 -31.31 -14.79
CA LYS A 14 1.62 -31.68 -14.61
C LYS A 14 1.96 -32.02 -13.15
N SER A 15 1.47 -31.23 -12.21
CA SER A 15 1.65 -31.48 -10.77
C SER A 15 0.99 -32.79 -10.34
N LEU A 16 -0.24 -33.04 -10.79
CA LEU A 16 -0.98 -34.26 -10.49
C LEU A 16 -0.31 -35.51 -11.09
N ILE A 17 0.22 -35.41 -12.31
CA ILE A 17 0.96 -36.48 -12.98
C ILE A 17 2.26 -36.78 -12.22
N TYR A 18 3.06 -35.74 -11.90
CA TYR A 18 4.31 -35.91 -11.16
C TYR A 18 4.08 -36.56 -9.79
N ARG A 19 3.03 -36.13 -9.08
CA ARG A 19 2.65 -36.67 -7.78
C ARG A 19 2.18 -38.12 -7.87
N SER A 20 1.39 -38.45 -8.90
CA SER A 20 0.97 -39.84 -9.17
C SER A 20 2.16 -40.75 -9.49
N ILE A 21 3.12 -40.29 -10.28
CA ILE A 21 4.35 -41.04 -10.60
C ILE A 21 5.16 -41.30 -9.33
N THR A 22 5.34 -40.27 -8.49
CA THR A 22 6.14 -40.38 -7.27
C THR A 22 5.48 -41.31 -6.25
N LEU A 23 4.15 -41.28 -6.14
CA LEU A 23 3.37 -42.18 -5.31
C LEU A 23 3.48 -43.63 -5.78
N VAL A 24 3.35 -43.88 -7.08
CA VAL A 24 3.50 -45.22 -7.67
C VAL A 24 4.93 -45.74 -7.47
N LEU A 25 5.94 -44.90 -7.69
CA LEU A 25 7.34 -45.28 -7.50
C LEU A 25 7.63 -45.61 -6.03
N GLY A 26 7.16 -44.78 -5.09
CA GLY A 26 7.29 -45.05 -3.65
C GLY A 26 6.57 -46.33 -3.22
N THR A 27 5.41 -46.61 -3.80
CA THR A 27 4.68 -47.88 -3.58
C THR A 27 5.49 -49.06 -4.10
N ILE A 28 6.02 -49.00 -5.32
CA ILE A 28 6.81 -50.08 -5.92
C ILE A 28 8.09 -50.32 -5.12
N THR A 29 8.82 -49.27 -4.73
CA THR A 29 10.03 -49.40 -3.92
C THR A 29 9.73 -50.00 -2.55
N ALA A 30 8.67 -49.54 -1.87
CA ALA A 30 8.25 -50.09 -0.59
C ALA A 30 7.80 -51.57 -0.73
N TYR A 31 7.09 -51.91 -1.82
CA TYR A 31 6.68 -53.28 -2.12
C TYR A 31 7.87 -54.21 -2.37
N ILE A 32 8.87 -53.77 -3.14
CA ILE A 32 10.10 -54.54 -3.39
C ILE A 32 10.84 -54.80 -2.08
N LEU A 33 10.85 -53.84 -1.16
CA LEU A 33 11.55 -53.96 0.13
C LEU A 33 10.79 -54.78 1.17
N THR A 34 9.46 -54.78 1.17
CA THR A 34 8.64 -55.42 2.21
C THR A 34 7.87 -56.66 1.75
N GLY A 35 7.74 -56.88 0.44
CA GLY A 35 6.97 -57.98 -0.15
C GLY A 35 5.45 -57.89 0.05
N SER A 36 4.94 -56.79 0.64
CA SER A 36 3.52 -56.64 1.01
C SER A 36 2.87 -55.42 0.37
N ILE A 37 1.82 -55.65 -0.43
CA ILE A 37 1.04 -54.60 -1.12
C ILE A 37 0.38 -53.66 -0.10
N ALA A 38 -0.04 -54.17 1.04
CA ALA A 38 -0.66 -53.38 2.11
C ALA A 38 0.33 -52.38 2.72
N VAL A 39 1.56 -52.81 2.99
CA VAL A 39 2.61 -51.96 3.57
C VAL A 39 3.07 -50.91 2.55
N ALA A 40 3.21 -51.30 1.29
CA ALA A 40 3.57 -50.40 0.20
C ALA A 40 2.55 -49.28 -0.01
N THR A 41 1.27 -49.63 -0.08
CA THR A 41 0.17 -48.67 -0.27
C THR A 41 0.02 -47.76 0.95
N GLY A 42 0.13 -48.32 2.15
CA GLY A 42 0.11 -47.54 3.40
C GLY A 42 1.25 -46.52 3.47
N THR A 43 2.46 -46.91 3.05
CA THR A 43 3.63 -46.03 3.05
C THR A 43 3.48 -44.88 2.05
N ALA A 44 2.95 -45.15 0.85
CA ALA A 44 2.75 -44.11 -0.16
C ALA A 44 1.67 -43.10 0.23
N LEU A 45 0.53 -43.56 0.77
CA LEU A 45 -0.52 -42.69 1.29
C LEU A 45 -0.03 -41.86 2.48
N PHE A 46 0.72 -42.48 3.40
CA PHE A 46 1.27 -41.78 4.56
C PHE A 46 2.28 -40.70 4.14
N THR A 47 3.15 -41.02 3.17
CA THR A 47 4.11 -40.06 2.62
C THR A 47 3.40 -38.83 2.05
N GLU A 48 2.29 -39.04 1.33
CA GLU A 48 1.55 -37.93 0.75
C GLU A 48 0.79 -37.08 1.76
N LEU A 49 0.27 -37.70 2.83
CA LEU A 49 -0.33 -36.97 3.95
C LEU A 49 0.72 -36.11 4.66
N VAL A 50 1.90 -36.66 4.93
CA VAL A 50 3.00 -35.91 5.56
C VAL A 50 3.45 -34.76 4.66
N GLN A 51 3.60 -34.97 3.36
CA GLN A 51 3.93 -33.90 2.41
C GLN A 51 2.85 -32.81 2.38
N GLY A 52 1.57 -33.20 2.39
CA GLY A 52 0.45 -32.27 2.46
C GLY A 52 0.45 -31.40 3.73
N ILE A 53 0.64 -32.02 4.90
CA ILE A 53 0.73 -31.33 6.18
C ILE A 53 1.93 -30.37 6.19
N ASN A 54 3.10 -30.83 5.70
CA ASN A 54 4.30 -30.00 5.67
C ASN A 54 4.12 -28.76 4.78
N TYR A 55 3.55 -28.93 3.59
CA TYR A 55 3.25 -27.79 2.70
C TYR A 55 2.23 -26.82 3.33
N PHE A 56 1.19 -27.35 3.98
CA PHE A 56 0.20 -26.52 4.66
C PHE A 56 0.81 -25.70 5.80
N VAL A 57 1.68 -26.30 6.62
CA VAL A 57 2.41 -25.60 7.68
C VAL A 57 3.35 -24.55 7.10
N TYR A 58 4.08 -24.87 6.03
CA TYR A 58 4.94 -23.91 5.34
C TYR A 58 4.15 -22.68 4.83
N GLU A 59 3.02 -22.91 4.15
CA GLU A 59 2.12 -21.82 3.69
C GLU A 59 1.57 -20.99 4.86
N LEU A 60 1.14 -21.63 5.95
CA LEU A 60 0.62 -20.93 7.13
C LEU A 60 1.68 -20.01 7.76
N VAL A 61 2.90 -20.52 7.94
CA VAL A 61 4.03 -19.76 8.51
C VAL A 61 4.41 -18.62 7.58
N TRP A 62 4.55 -18.87 6.29
CA TRP A 62 4.97 -17.86 5.33
C TRP A 62 3.90 -16.79 5.09
N SER A 63 2.63 -17.17 5.03
CA SER A 63 1.49 -16.26 4.93
C SER A 63 1.43 -15.29 6.11
N ASN A 64 1.62 -15.78 7.34
CA ASN A 64 1.64 -14.94 8.52
C ASN A 64 2.83 -13.95 8.52
N ILE A 65 4.01 -14.38 8.07
CA ILE A 65 5.19 -13.52 7.95
C ILE A 65 5.00 -12.46 6.85
N ALA A 66 4.47 -12.86 5.69
CA ALA A 66 4.20 -11.97 4.57
C ALA A 66 3.16 -10.91 4.93
N ARG A 67 2.09 -11.31 5.64
CA ARG A 67 1.05 -10.42 6.13
C ARG A 67 1.61 -9.33 7.04
N ARG A 68 2.45 -9.71 8.02
CA ARG A 68 3.12 -8.75 8.93
C ARG A 68 4.02 -7.76 8.19
N LYS A 69 4.73 -8.19 7.14
CA LYS A 69 5.55 -7.28 6.31
C LYS A 69 4.70 -6.32 5.47
N PHE A 70 3.51 -6.73 5.04
CA PHE A 70 2.60 -5.89 4.28
C PHE A 70 1.98 -4.80 5.17
N GLU A 71 1.50 -5.18 6.35
CA GLU A 71 0.94 -4.25 7.35
C GLU A 71 1.96 -3.18 7.75
N LYS A 72 3.21 -3.56 8.05
CA LYS A 72 4.28 -2.60 8.36
C LYS A 72 4.56 -1.61 7.24
N ARG A 73 4.51 -2.05 5.97
CA ARG A 73 4.73 -1.16 4.81
C ARG A 73 3.58 -0.18 4.62
N ILE A 74 2.34 -0.62 4.80
CA ILE A 74 1.16 0.26 4.73
C ILE A 74 1.25 1.32 5.83
N LEU A 75 1.49 0.92 7.08
CA LEU A 75 1.58 1.85 8.21
C LEU A 75 2.69 2.89 8.00
N ASN A 76 3.89 2.48 7.58
CA ASN A 76 4.96 3.42 7.26
C ASN A 76 4.57 4.39 6.14
N SER A 77 3.88 3.92 5.10
CA SER A 77 3.44 4.79 4.01
C SER A 77 2.38 5.81 4.44
N LEU A 78 1.50 5.46 5.38
CA LEU A 78 0.52 6.38 5.95
C LEU A 78 1.20 7.42 6.85
N GLN A 79 2.16 7.01 7.67
CA GLN A 79 2.94 7.94 8.50
C GLN A 79 3.74 8.95 7.68
N ILE A 80 4.39 8.50 6.60
CA ILE A 80 5.13 9.39 5.70
C ILE A 80 4.19 10.41 5.05
N ARG A 81 2.99 10.00 4.61
CA ARG A 81 1.99 10.92 4.06
C ARG A 81 1.53 11.95 5.09
N GLU A 82 1.28 11.53 6.33
CA GLU A 82 0.88 12.45 7.40
C GLU A 82 1.98 13.49 7.70
N ILE A 83 3.25 13.05 7.75
CA ILE A 83 4.41 13.93 7.95
C ILE A 83 4.52 14.92 6.78
N ASP A 84 4.43 14.46 5.54
CA ASP A 84 4.53 15.32 4.35
C ASP A 84 3.41 16.37 4.29
N LEU A 85 2.17 15.98 4.62
CA LEU A 85 1.03 16.89 4.73
C LEU A 85 1.24 17.95 5.82
N LYS A 86 1.75 17.56 6.99
CA LYS A 86 2.07 18.49 8.09
C LYS A 86 3.19 19.46 7.72
N ILE A 87 4.26 18.97 7.07
CA ILE A 87 5.37 19.81 6.59
C ILE A 87 4.86 20.82 5.57
N ASN A 88 4.09 20.38 4.57
CA ASN A 88 3.55 21.26 3.54
C ASN A 88 2.65 22.34 4.15
N TYR A 89 1.72 21.97 5.03
CA TYR A 89 0.86 22.95 5.71
C TYR A 89 1.67 24.00 6.51
N THR A 90 2.65 23.55 7.29
CA THR A 90 3.49 24.44 8.11
C THR A 90 4.26 25.43 7.24
N SER A 91 4.86 24.96 6.14
CA SER A 91 5.56 25.84 5.19
C SER A 91 4.62 26.85 4.53
N ILE A 92 3.37 26.47 4.22
CA ILE A 92 2.39 27.41 3.66
C ILE A 92 1.94 28.43 4.69
N GLU A 93 1.78 28.03 5.95
CA GLU A 93 1.47 28.95 7.04
C GLU A 93 2.59 29.98 7.24
N GLU A 94 3.84 29.52 7.30
CA GLU A 94 5.02 30.39 7.40
C GLU A 94 5.14 31.35 6.20
N LEU A 95 4.97 30.85 4.98
CA LEU A 95 5.00 31.69 3.78
C LEU A 95 3.88 32.73 3.79
N SER A 96 2.66 32.32 4.14
CA SER A 96 1.51 33.22 4.31
C SER A 96 1.80 34.31 5.34
N TYR A 97 2.41 33.92 6.47
CA TYR A 97 2.81 34.84 7.53
C TYR A 97 3.89 35.82 7.07
N VAL A 98 4.96 35.34 6.43
CA VAL A 98 6.03 36.19 5.88
C VAL A 98 5.48 37.16 4.84
N LEU A 99 4.64 36.70 3.91
CA LEU A 99 3.96 37.56 2.94
C LEU A 99 3.10 38.62 3.64
N SER A 100 2.45 38.27 4.76
CA SER A 100 1.67 39.22 5.55
C SER A 100 2.54 40.31 6.19
N GLN A 101 3.84 40.06 6.43
CA GLN A 101 4.75 41.05 6.99
C GLN A 101 5.40 41.96 5.93
N ILE A 102 5.53 41.51 4.69
CA ILE A 102 6.17 42.29 3.63
C ILE A 102 5.25 43.44 3.19
N ASP A 103 5.77 44.68 3.17
CA ASP A 103 5.02 45.87 2.76
C ASP A 103 4.74 45.90 1.25
N THR A 104 5.64 45.33 0.45
CA THR A 104 5.52 45.24 -1.01
C THR A 104 4.49 44.18 -1.40
N PHE A 105 3.36 44.60 -1.99
CA PHE A 105 2.38 43.66 -2.52
C PHE A 105 2.87 43.06 -3.84
N VAL A 106 3.01 41.73 -3.87
CA VAL A 106 3.35 40.98 -5.09
C VAL A 106 2.12 40.16 -5.53
N PRO A 107 1.35 40.61 -6.54
CA PRO A 107 0.08 39.98 -6.93
C PRO A 107 0.22 38.49 -7.28
N LYS A 108 1.32 38.12 -7.95
CA LYS A 108 1.59 36.74 -8.37
C LYS A 108 1.76 35.80 -7.16
N LEU A 109 2.49 36.22 -6.13
CA LEU A 109 2.70 35.44 -4.91
C LEU A 109 1.41 35.34 -4.08
N TYR A 110 0.65 36.42 -4.02
CA TYR A 110 -0.66 36.44 -3.37
C TYR A 110 -1.64 35.44 -4.02
N LEU A 111 -1.78 35.47 -5.35
CA LEU A 111 -2.65 34.54 -6.08
C LEU A 111 -2.16 33.09 -5.97
N SER A 112 -0.85 32.87 -6.02
CA SER A 112 -0.26 31.53 -5.83
C SER A 112 -0.61 30.97 -4.46
N THR A 113 -0.42 31.76 -3.40
CA THR A 113 -0.70 31.35 -2.02
C THR A 113 -2.19 31.07 -1.82
N LEU A 114 -3.07 31.90 -2.40
CA LEU A 114 -4.51 31.65 -2.39
C LEU A 114 -4.91 30.38 -3.13
N ASN A 115 -4.30 30.11 -4.28
CA ASN A 115 -4.55 28.89 -5.02
C ASN A 115 -4.12 27.66 -4.22
N ILE A 116 -3.01 27.74 -3.47
CA ILE A 116 -2.58 26.65 -2.58
C ILE A 116 -3.60 26.44 -1.46
N PHE A 117 -4.07 27.51 -0.78
CA PHE A 117 -5.15 27.40 0.21
C PHE A 117 -6.42 26.75 -0.38
N ASN A 118 -6.84 27.17 -1.57
CA ASN A 118 -8.00 26.59 -2.24
C ASN A 118 -7.80 25.12 -2.61
N SER A 119 -6.60 24.73 -3.04
CA SER A 119 -6.26 23.34 -3.32
C SER A 119 -6.26 22.49 -2.04
N MET A 120 -5.75 23.02 -0.93
CA MET A 120 -5.79 22.34 0.37
C MET A 120 -7.22 22.15 0.88
N LEU A 121 -8.10 23.15 0.73
CA LEU A 121 -9.51 23.07 1.11
C LEU A 121 -10.31 22.05 0.29
N LYS A 122 -9.87 21.75 -0.94
CA LYS A 122 -10.48 20.72 -1.80
C LYS A 122 -9.98 19.30 -1.49
N ASN A 123 -8.88 19.15 -0.78
CA ASN A 123 -8.33 17.85 -0.44
C ASN A 123 -9.17 17.17 0.67
N GLU A 124 -9.59 15.93 0.45
CA GLU A 124 -10.34 15.12 1.42
C GLU A 124 -9.44 14.66 2.58
N GLU A 125 -8.15 14.42 2.34
CA GLU A 125 -7.18 14.02 3.36
C GLU A 125 -6.95 15.13 4.41
N LEU A 126 -7.32 16.37 4.10
CA LEU A 126 -7.17 17.54 4.97
C LEU A 126 -8.49 17.95 5.64
N ALA A 127 -9.51 17.08 5.62
CA ALA A 127 -10.81 17.38 6.22
C ALA A 127 -10.72 17.76 7.71
N GLU A 128 -9.83 17.11 8.47
CA GLU A 128 -9.66 17.36 9.92
C GLU A 128 -9.12 18.75 10.23
N ILE A 129 -8.22 19.29 9.40
CA ILE A 129 -7.62 20.62 9.59
C ILE A 129 -8.25 21.70 8.70
N ARG A 130 -9.34 21.37 8.01
CA ARG A 130 -10.01 22.25 7.04
C ARG A 130 -10.44 23.57 7.66
N GLU A 131 -10.95 23.55 8.89
CA GLU A 131 -11.35 24.74 9.63
C GLU A 131 -10.15 25.68 9.89
N HIS A 132 -9.01 25.11 10.30
CA HIS A 132 -7.76 25.84 10.49
C HIS A 132 -7.24 26.45 9.19
N ILE A 133 -7.25 25.69 8.09
CA ILE A 133 -6.85 26.16 6.76
C ILE A 133 -7.73 27.32 6.31
N GLN A 134 -9.06 27.21 6.50
CA GLN A 134 -10.02 28.24 6.14
C GLN A 134 -9.78 29.52 6.95
N LYS A 135 -9.59 29.41 8.27
CA LYS A 135 -9.26 30.54 9.15
C LYS A 135 -7.98 31.26 8.73
N ASN A 136 -6.93 30.51 8.38
CA ASN A 136 -5.65 31.08 7.93
C ASN A 136 -5.78 31.78 6.58
N LYS A 137 -6.51 31.18 5.64
CA LYS A 137 -6.84 31.80 4.35
C LYS A 137 -7.60 33.12 4.54
N ASP A 138 -8.61 33.14 5.40
CA ASP A 138 -9.42 34.34 5.66
C ASP A 138 -8.57 35.45 6.30
N ASN A 139 -7.69 35.08 7.24
CA ASN A 139 -6.74 36.01 7.82
C ASN A 139 -5.77 36.59 6.77
N PHE A 140 -5.21 35.73 5.92
CA PHE A 140 -4.31 36.14 4.83
C PHE A 140 -4.98 37.12 3.87
N GLN A 141 -6.22 36.84 3.45
CA GLN A 141 -7.01 37.73 2.61
C GLN A 141 -7.28 39.06 3.29
N ARG A 142 -7.68 39.06 4.56
CA ARG A 142 -7.97 40.27 5.33
C ARG A 142 -6.76 41.20 5.42
N VAL A 143 -5.56 40.67 5.69
CA VAL A 143 -4.32 41.46 5.75
C VAL A 143 -3.98 42.10 4.40
N HIS A 144 -4.16 41.35 3.31
CA HIS A 144 -3.78 41.81 1.96
C HIS A 144 -4.88 42.61 1.24
N THR A 145 -6.14 42.54 1.67
CA THR A 145 -7.25 43.30 1.07
C THR A 145 -7.04 44.80 1.22
N LYS A 146 -6.50 45.24 2.36
CA LYS A 146 -6.13 46.64 2.59
C LYS A 146 -5.00 47.09 1.65
N ARG A 147 -4.08 46.19 1.30
CA ARG A 147 -2.95 46.45 0.40
C ARG A 147 -3.38 46.46 -1.08
N LYS A 148 -4.35 45.63 -1.47
CA LYS A 148 -4.92 45.59 -2.82
C LYS A 148 -5.45 46.95 -3.28
N LEU A 149 -6.02 47.74 -2.37
CA LEU A 149 -6.55 49.07 -2.67
C LEU A 149 -5.48 50.08 -3.11
N PHE A 150 -4.23 49.94 -2.66
CA PHE A 150 -3.15 50.88 -2.97
C PHE A 150 -2.48 50.67 -4.34
N PHE A 151 -2.73 49.55 -5.01
CA PHE A 151 -2.07 49.19 -6.28
C PHE A 151 -3.02 49.12 -7.48
N VAL A 152 -4.31 49.44 -7.31
CA VAL A 152 -5.30 49.48 -8.41
C VAL A 152 -5.42 50.90 -9.00
N GLU A 153 -4.84 51.92 -8.37
CA GLU A 153 -4.86 53.32 -8.83
C GLU A 153 -3.48 53.84 -9.33
N GLY A 154 -2.62 52.95 -9.83
CA GLY A 154 -1.32 53.30 -10.41
C GLY A 154 -1.17 52.85 -11.86
#